data_AF-A0A1Y2W848-F1
#
_entry.id   AF-A0A1Y2W848-F1
#
_cell.length_a   1.000
_cell.length_b   1.000
_cell.length_c   1.000
_cell.angle_alpha   90.00
_cell.angle_beta   90.00
_cell.angle_gamma   90.00
#
_symmetry.space_group_name_H-M   'P 1'
#
loop_
_entity.id
_entity.type
_entity.pdbx_description
1 polymer ?
#
loop_
_entity_poly.entity_id
_entity_poly.type
_entity_poly.pdbx_seq_one_letter_code
_entity_poly.pdbx_strand_id
1 'polypeptide(L)'
;MVSLEAFGYISVLYENLIGASINLEILQHPLHTAEWAQYLFGLSKPDPTTNPTMLEFDELDASGECDWSYESDESHDTLYTEVLELHREPSENLCAMLSCIAMCESGEYNVDPRQLKGVIALSAGDSIFAASALVSDPAEASRNGKPMIQRLFGNLGRSELAFLVPPSAPKLMEYNPADWNMINHEPFDGTFQDSFQGTSLHLSFTDFEMPVDIGVRGLRDTQVILLESLISVDHCGKSVGDINVISLFNSARIISQCKHRSVSQAKSSSGNDLVSLDCWEEFFDLPAKTGLFRAHGNWQARLAAAAASVQRGMKTLVLPQNACLDCLRHMYVLNDKRTCSRSHRDAQTGYDVVIV
;
A
#
# COMPACT_ATOMS: atom_id res chain seq x y z
N MET A 1 7.07 19.97 23.13
CA MET A 1 6.28 20.06 21.89
C MET A 1 6.23 18.70 21.20
N VAL A 2 7.37 18.11 20.81
CA VAL A 2 7.40 16.81 20.08
C VAL A 2 6.72 15.64 20.78
N SER A 3 6.82 15.49 22.11
CA SER A 3 6.08 14.41 22.79
C SER A 3 4.55 14.55 22.67
N LEU A 4 4.03 15.77 22.61
CA LEU A 4 2.59 16.02 22.46
C LEU A 4 2.13 15.73 21.02
N GLU A 5 2.94 16.13 20.03
CA GLU A 5 2.73 15.80 18.61
C GLU A 5 2.77 14.28 18.40
N ALA A 6 3.74 13.60 19.00
CA ALA A 6 3.86 12.14 18.99
C ALA A 6 2.62 11.46 19.59
N PHE A 7 2.07 11.99 20.70
CA PHE A 7 0.84 11.47 21.29
C PHE A 7 -0.38 11.69 20.39
N GLY A 8 -0.50 12.88 19.78
CA GLY A 8 -1.54 13.16 18.80
C GLY A 8 -1.46 12.21 17.60
N TYR A 9 -0.25 11.96 17.09
CA TYR A 9 -0.01 11.00 16.02
C TYR A 9 -0.44 9.57 16.40
N ILE A 10 -0.10 9.10 17.61
CA ILE A 10 -0.55 7.79 18.12
C ILE A 10 -2.08 7.71 18.16
N SER A 11 -2.74 8.76 18.67
CA SER A 11 -4.22 8.80 18.75
C SER A 11 -4.84 8.62 17.37
N VAL A 12 -4.44 9.44 16.40
CA VAL A 12 -4.98 9.41 15.04
C VAL A 12 -4.66 8.08 14.34
N LEU A 13 -3.47 7.52 14.57
CA LEU A 13 -3.09 6.21 14.04
C LEU A 13 -4.01 5.10 14.58
N TYR A 14 -4.22 5.05 15.89
CA TYR A 14 -5.01 3.99 16.54
C TYR A 14 -6.53 4.15 16.37
N GLU A 15 -7.04 5.37 16.13
CA GLU A 15 -8.45 5.59 15.76
C GLU A 15 -8.87 4.79 14.52
N ASN A 16 -7.94 4.58 13.59
CA ASN A 16 -8.16 3.82 12.36
C ASN A 16 -7.91 2.31 12.51
N LEU A 17 -7.35 1.86 13.64
CA LEU A 17 -6.99 0.47 13.91
C LEU A 17 -8.00 -0.16 14.87
N ILE A 18 -9.20 -0.47 14.36
CA ILE A 18 -10.32 -0.96 15.16
C ILE A 18 -9.91 -2.16 16.02
N GLY A 19 -10.05 -1.99 17.34
CA GLY A 19 -9.77 -3.01 18.35
C GLY A 19 -8.28 -3.26 18.64
N ALA A 20 -7.36 -2.48 18.07
CA ALA A 20 -5.96 -2.49 18.47
C ALA A 20 -5.82 -1.96 19.91
N SER A 21 -4.77 -2.40 20.61
CA SER A 21 -4.52 -2.02 22.00
C SER A 21 -3.13 -1.41 22.14
N ILE A 22 -2.98 -0.42 23.00
CA ILE A 22 -1.68 0.16 23.31
C ILE A 22 -1.22 -0.42 24.65
N ASN A 23 -0.01 -0.98 24.71
CA ASN A 23 0.65 -1.31 25.95
C ASN A 23 1.03 -0.01 26.68
N LEU A 24 0.48 0.18 27.89
CA LEU A 24 0.67 1.39 28.70
C LEU A 24 2.10 1.56 29.23
N GLU A 25 2.95 0.55 29.14
CA GLU A 25 4.38 0.67 29.43
C GLU A 25 5.06 1.73 28.56
N ILE A 26 4.50 2.05 27.38
CA ILE A 26 4.97 3.15 26.53
C ILE A 26 4.99 4.50 27.25
N LEU A 27 4.13 4.71 28.27
CA LEU A 27 4.09 5.93 29.06
C LEU A 27 5.34 6.13 29.93
N GLN A 28 6.13 5.07 30.15
CA GLN A 28 7.40 5.13 30.84
C GLN A 28 8.53 5.64 29.94
N HIS A 29 8.31 5.71 28.62
CA HIS A 29 9.29 6.13 27.63
C HIS A 29 9.06 7.57 27.17
N PRO A 30 10.10 8.43 27.13
CA PRO A 30 9.97 9.76 26.56
C PRO A 30 9.71 9.68 25.04
N LEU A 31 8.49 9.99 24.60
CA LEU A 31 8.12 9.83 23.17
C LEU A 31 8.99 10.63 22.19
N HIS A 32 9.56 11.76 22.61
CA HIS A 32 10.50 12.54 21.79
C HIS A 32 11.84 11.83 21.53
N THR A 33 12.16 10.75 22.27
CA THR A 33 13.33 9.91 22.01
C THR A 33 13.01 8.69 21.15
N ALA A 34 11.74 8.47 20.79
CA ALA A 34 11.36 7.36 19.93
C ALA A 34 11.91 7.58 18.51
N GLU A 35 12.51 6.55 17.92
CA GLU A 35 13.14 6.61 16.61
C GLU A 35 12.10 6.91 15.52
N TRP A 36 10.87 6.40 15.65
CA TRP A 36 9.77 6.73 14.74
C TRP A 36 9.35 8.21 14.83
N ALA A 37 9.32 8.79 16.03
CA ALA A 37 8.96 10.19 16.23
C ALA A 37 10.07 11.12 15.70
N GLN A 38 11.34 10.82 16.02
CA GLN A 38 12.48 11.56 15.47
C GLN A 38 12.52 11.45 13.95
N TYR A 39 12.26 10.25 13.42
CA TYR A 39 12.18 10.01 11.99
C TYR A 39 11.11 10.89 11.37
N LEU A 40 9.87 10.91 11.87
CA LEU A 40 8.76 11.69 11.29
C LEU A 40 8.96 13.20 11.41
N PHE A 41 9.29 13.69 12.61
CA PHE A 41 9.35 15.13 12.91
C PHE A 41 10.69 15.78 12.57
N GLY A 42 11.60 15.04 11.92
CA GLY A 42 12.87 15.59 11.40
C GLY A 42 13.84 16.03 12.50
N LEU A 43 13.72 15.47 13.71
CA LEU A 43 14.70 15.70 14.77
C LEU A 43 16.00 15.02 14.38
N SER A 44 17.04 15.83 14.15
CA SER A 44 18.40 15.30 14.00
C SER A 44 18.77 14.56 15.29
N LYS A 45 19.41 13.38 15.17
CA LYS A 45 19.95 12.67 16.34
C LYS A 45 20.82 13.65 17.13
N PRO A 46 20.62 13.80 18.45
CA PRO A 46 21.55 14.59 19.24
C PRO A 46 22.94 13.99 19.06
N ASP A 47 23.89 14.79 18.60
CA ASP A 47 25.30 14.39 18.52
C ASP A 47 25.73 14.04 19.96
N PRO A 48 26.25 12.83 20.21
CA PRO A 48 26.68 12.41 21.54
C PRO A 48 27.81 13.28 22.13
N THR A 49 28.35 14.23 21.36
CA THR A 49 29.40 15.16 21.80
C THR A 49 28.91 16.49 22.36
N THR A 50 27.62 16.80 22.30
CA THR A 50 27.07 18.08 22.81
C THR A 50 26.44 17.92 24.19
N ASN A 51 27.12 18.43 25.23
CA ASN A 51 26.58 18.58 26.58
C ASN A 51 25.35 19.51 26.57
N PRO A 52 24.27 19.21 27.30
CA PRO A 52 23.11 20.09 27.39
C PRO A 52 23.45 21.27 28.29
N THR A 53 23.69 22.44 27.70
CA THR A 53 23.62 23.70 28.45
C THR A 53 22.15 23.99 28.79
N MET A 54 21.87 24.12 30.08
CA MET A 54 20.64 24.70 30.62
C MET A 54 20.32 26.00 29.88
N LEU A 55 19.16 26.05 29.21
CA LEU A 55 18.59 27.30 28.75
C LEU A 55 17.66 27.82 29.84
N GLU A 56 17.97 29.02 30.31
CA GLU A 56 17.19 29.80 31.28
C GLU A 56 15.77 30.06 30.75
N PHE A 57 14.80 29.93 31.65
CA PHE A 57 13.39 30.25 31.45
C PHE A 57 13.22 31.77 31.59
N ASP A 58 12.87 32.46 30.51
CA ASP A 58 12.34 33.82 30.60
C ASP A 58 10.82 33.76 30.82
N GLU A 59 10.37 34.42 31.89
CA GLU A 59 8.99 34.62 32.29
C GLU A 59 8.20 35.35 31.20
N LEU A 60 7.01 34.83 30.85
CA LEU A 60 6.01 35.56 30.06
C LEU A 60 4.71 35.66 30.85
N ASP A 61 4.21 36.90 30.88
CA ASP A 61 3.25 37.46 31.81
C ASP A 61 1.88 36.79 31.84
N ALA A 62 1.38 36.62 33.06
CA ALA A 62 0.03 36.21 33.39
C ALA A 62 -0.93 37.40 33.36
N SER A 63 -1.63 37.63 32.25
CA SER A 63 -2.97 38.25 32.26
C SER A 63 -3.66 38.13 30.89
N GLY A 64 -4.58 37.19 30.78
CA GLY A 64 -5.49 37.08 29.64
C GLY A 64 -6.58 36.07 29.97
N GLU A 65 -7.75 36.58 30.35
CA GLU A 65 -8.95 35.79 30.62
C GLU A 65 -9.34 34.97 29.38
N CYS A 66 -9.38 33.64 29.48
CA CYS A 66 -9.91 32.77 28.43
C CYS A 66 -11.44 32.68 28.55
N ASP A 67 -12.13 33.32 27.62
CA ASP A 67 -13.56 33.14 27.35
C ASP A 67 -13.75 31.88 26.50
N TRP A 68 -14.43 30.87 27.06
CA TRP A 68 -14.74 29.61 26.37
C TRP A 68 -16.14 29.68 25.77
N SER A 69 -16.29 30.30 24.61
CA SER A 69 -17.47 30.10 23.76
C SER A 69 -17.22 28.95 22.77
N TYR A 70 -17.97 27.87 22.98
CA TYR A 70 -17.96 26.68 22.13
C TYR A 70 -18.83 26.95 20.90
N GLU A 71 -18.21 27.37 19.80
CA GLU A 71 -18.83 27.36 18.47
C GLU A 71 -18.39 26.09 17.74
N SER A 72 -19.38 25.24 17.46
CA SER A 72 -19.22 23.99 16.74
C SER A 72 -19.09 24.27 15.23
N ASP A 73 -17.86 24.26 14.72
CA ASP A 73 -17.59 24.38 13.28
C ASP A 73 -16.91 23.11 12.74
N GLU A 74 -17.29 22.72 11.52
CA GLU A 74 -16.85 21.57 10.72
C GLU A 74 -15.35 21.61 10.30
N SER A 75 -14.50 22.28 11.08
CA SER A 75 -13.07 22.52 10.83
C SER A 75 -12.13 21.47 11.44
N HIS A 76 -12.65 20.55 12.26
CA HIS A 76 -11.84 19.51 12.89
C HIS A 76 -11.21 18.55 11.87
N ASP A 77 -11.91 18.21 10.79
CA ASP A 77 -11.48 17.17 9.82
C ASP A 77 -10.21 17.55 9.03
N THR A 78 -9.96 18.85 8.84
CA THR A 78 -8.81 19.36 8.06
C THR A 78 -7.48 19.34 8.81
N LEU A 79 -7.47 19.52 10.14
CA LEU A 79 -6.24 19.52 10.95
C LEU A 79 -5.71 18.10 11.22
N TYR A 80 -6.60 17.10 11.34
CA TYR A 80 -6.22 15.69 11.53
C TYR A 80 -5.59 15.06 10.29
N THR A 81 -6.00 15.53 9.10
CA THR A 81 -5.45 15.05 7.83
C THR A 81 -4.01 15.54 7.62
N GLU A 82 -3.68 16.77 8.03
CA GLU A 82 -2.31 17.33 7.92
C GLU A 82 -1.27 16.60 8.78
N VAL A 83 -1.64 16.06 9.94
CA VAL A 83 -0.71 15.33 10.83
C VAL A 83 -0.26 13.99 10.24
N LEU A 84 -1.13 13.33 9.45
CA LEU A 84 -0.81 12.09 8.74
C LEU A 84 -0.21 12.34 7.35
N GLU A 85 -0.52 13.47 6.70
CA GLU A 85 0.06 13.91 5.43
C GLU A 85 1.43 14.61 5.62
N LEU A 86 2.30 14.03 6.45
CA LEU A 86 3.72 14.41 6.42
C LEU A 86 4.23 14.20 4.98
N HIS A 87 4.86 15.24 4.40
CA HIS A 87 5.32 15.37 3.01
C HIS A 87 6.38 14.34 2.55
N ARG A 88 6.23 13.06 2.91
CA ARG A 88 7.15 11.97 2.59
C ARG A 88 6.51 10.96 1.64
N GLU A 89 7.37 10.16 1.03
CA GLU A 89 6.95 9.06 0.18
C GLU A 89 6.08 8.07 0.96
N PRO A 90 5.00 7.52 0.38
CA PRO A 90 4.09 6.61 1.08
C PRO A 90 4.83 5.48 1.80
N SER A 91 5.80 4.86 1.14
CA SER A 91 6.59 3.76 1.73
C SER A 91 7.35 4.16 3.01
N GLU A 92 7.81 5.40 3.12
CA GLU A 92 8.50 5.90 4.32
C GLU A 92 7.52 6.13 5.47
N ASN A 93 6.32 6.62 5.16
CA ASN A 93 5.24 6.77 6.14
C ASN A 93 4.80 5.40 6.68
N LEU A 94 4.70 4.37 5.84
CA LEU A 94 4.40 3.00 6.29
C LEU A 94 5.43 2.49 7.30
N CYS A 95 6.72 2.67 7.02
CA CYS A 95 7.81 2.23 7.91
C CYS A 95 7.71 2.91 9.28
N ALA A 96 7.42 4.22 9.30
CA ALA A 96 7.28 4.97 10.53
C ALA A 96 6.03 4.58 11.32
N MET A 97 4.89 4.38 10.64
CA MET A 97 3.65 3.89 11.26
C MET A 97 3.85 2.51 11.87
N LEU A 98 4.46 1.56 11.15
CA LEU A 98 4.72 0.21 11.67
C LEU A 98 5.72 0.22 12.83
N SER A 99 6.72 1.11 12.80
CA SER A 99 7.65 1.29 13.93
C SER A 99 6.93 1.85 15.17
N CYS A 100 6.03 2.81 14.97
CA CYS A 100 5.19 3.36 16.03
C CYS A 100 4.30 2.28 16.64
N ILE A 101 3.62 1.48 15.80
CA ILE A 101 2.78 0.36 16.25
C ILE A 101 3.63 -0.66 17.00
N ALA A 102 4.82 -1.03 16.50
CA ALA A 102 5.70 -1.97 17.19
C ALA A 102 6.03 -1.52 18.63
N MET A 103 6.33 -0.23 18.82
CA MET A 103 6.58 0.33 20.14
C MET A 103 5.30 0.37 21.01
N CYS A 104 4.15 0.73 20.43
CA CYS A 104 2.87 0.76 21.15
C CYS A 104 2.36 -0.63 21.55
N GLU A 105 2.48 -1.64 20.68
CA GLU A 105 2.02 -3.01 20.97
C GLU A 105 2.97 -3.72 21.96
N SER A 106 4.27 -3.47 21.84
CA SER A 106 5.26 -4.08 22.75
C SER A 106 5.41 -3.35 24.07
N GLY A 107 5.22 -2.04 24.10
CA GLY A 107 5.51 -1.17 25.25
C GLY A 107 6.95 -0.66 25.28
N GLU A 108 7.90 -1.32 24.60
CA GLU A 108 9.35 -1.03 24.77
C GLU A 108 10.18 -1.01 23.47
N TYR A 109 9.78 -1.73 22.41
CA TYR A 109 10.65 -1.92 21.25
C TYR A 109 10.65 -0.71 20.32
N ASN A 110 11.69 0.11 20.46
CA ASN A 110 11.91 1.33 19.68
C ASN A 110 12.69 1.04 18.38
N VAL A 111 12.00 0.49 17.38
CA VAL A 111 12.61 0.12 16.09
C VAL A 111 12.82 1.36 15.21
N ASP A 112 14.01 1.46 14.59
CA ASP A 112 14.31 2.55 13.65
C ASP A 112 13.59 2.32 12.30
N PRO A 113 12.72 3.23 11.83
CA PRO A 113 12.01 3.09 10.57
C PRO A 113 12.92 2.88 9.36
N ARG A 114 14.17 3.35 9.40
CA ARG A 114 15.14 3.18 8.32
C ARG A 114 15.55 1.72 8.12
N GLN A 115 15.41 0.88 9.16
CA GLN A 115 15.66 -0.56 9.09
C GLN A 115 14.49 -1.33 8.45
N LEU A 116 13.31 -0.70 8.31
CA LEU A 116 12.08 -1.34 7.85
C LEU A 116 11.78 -1.13 6.37
N LYS A 117 12.79 -0.78 5.57
CA LYS A 117 12.60 -0.51 4.15
C LYS A 117 12.02 -1.72 3.43
N GLY A 118 10.85 -1.54 2.80
CA GLY A 118 10.17 -2.59 2.04
C GLY A 118 9.28 -3.51 2.89
N VAL A 119 9.11 -3.22 4.17
CA VAL A 119 8.14 -3.93 5.02
C VAL A 119 6.71 -3.64 4.54
N ILE A 120 5.89 -4.69 4.52
CA ILE A 120 4.48 -4.64 4.08
C ILE A 120 3.48 -4.84 5.22
N ALA A 121 3.91 -5.45 6.33
CA ALA A 121 3.06 -5.68 7.49
C ALA A 121 3.90 -5.91 8.76
N LEU A 122 3.23 -5.87 9.92
CA LEU A 122 3.78 -6.24 11.22
C LEU A 122 2.82 -7.22 11.89
N SER A 123 3.32 -8.35 12.38
CA SER A 123 2.58 -9.18 13.33
C SER A 123 3.04 -8.88 14.75
N ALA A 124 2.09 -8.56 15.62
CA ALA A 124 2.30 -8.28 17.03
C ALA A 124 1.15 -8.90 17.84
N GLY A 125 1.46 -9.75 18.81
CA GLY A 125 0.46 -10.35 19.71
C GLY A 125 -0.59 -11.19 18.98
N ASP A 126 -1.84 -10.70 18.96
CA ASP A 126 -3.00 -11.32 18.31
C ASP A 126 -3.40 -10.63 16.99
N SER A 127 -2.53 -9.76 16.48
CA SER A 127 -2.85 -8.84 15.40
C SER A 127 -1.79 -8.85 14.29
N ILE A 128 -2.25 -8.64 13.05
CA ILE A 128 -1.41 -8.35 11.90
C ILE A 128 -1.80 -6.97 11.35
N PHE A 129 -0.88 -6.03 11.41
CA PHE A 129 -1.00 -4.68 10.89
C PHE A 129 -0.44 -4.66 9.48
N ALA A 130 -1.30 -4.77 8.48
CA ALA A 130 -0.92 -4.86 7.07
C ALA A 130 -1.12 -3.50 6.37
N ALA A 131 -0.27 -3.19 5.39
CA ALA A 131 -0.55 -2.10 4.48
C ALA A 131 -1.93 -2.34 3.84
N SER A 132 -2.82 -1.35 3.86
CA SER A 132 -4.19 -1.46 3.32
C SER A 132 -4.24 -1.93 1.88
N ALA A 133 -3.20 -1.55 1.12
CA ALA A 133 -2.90 -2.03 -0.22
C ALA A 133 -2.92 -3.57 -0.39
N LEU A 134 -2.60 -4.34 0.65
CA LEU A 134 -2.56 -5.80 0.62
C LEU A 134 -3.95 -6.45 0.73
N VAL A 135 -4.91 -5.72 1.28
CA VAL A 135 -6.20 -6.25 1.76
C VAL A 135 -7.37 -5.50 1.16
N SER A 136 -7.13 -4.75 0.09
CA SER A 136 -8.13 -3.89 -0.55
C SER A 136 -7.88 -3.82 -2.05
N ASP A 137 -8.90 -3.38 -2.77
CA ASP A 137 -8.80 -3.13 -4.19
C ASP A 137 -7.75 -2.04 -4.50
N PRO A 138 -6.90 -2.17 -5.54
CA PRO A 138 -5.91 -1.15 -5.86
C PRO A 138 -6.50 0.25 -6.11
N ALA A 139 -7.71 0.31 -6.71
CA ALA A 139 -8.40 1.57 -6.96
C ALA A 139 -8.97 2.20 -5.69
N GLU A 140 -9.29 1.39 -4.68
CA GLU A 140 -9.72 1.86 -3.37
C GLU A 140 -8.55 2.24 -2.48
N ALA A 141 -7.48 1.45 -2.48
CA ALA A 141 -6.26 1.71 -1.72
C ALA A 141 -5.59 3.05 -2.11
N SER A 142 -5.80 3.50 -3.35
CA SER A 142 -5.29 4.78 -3.85
C SER A 142 -6.23 5.97 -3.62
N ARG A 143 -7.32 5.78 -2.86
CA ARG A 143 -8.28 6.85 -2.57
C ARG A 143 -7.82 7.66 -1.35
N ASN A 144 -7.83 8.99 -1.49
CA ASN A 144 -7.55 9.92 -0.39
C ASN A 144 -8.46 9.62 0.83
N GLY A 145 -7.89 9.75 2.03
CA GLY A 145 -8.59 9.53 3.30
C GLY A 145 -8.76 8.06 3.72
N LYS A 146 -8.23 7.09 2.95
CA LYS A 146 -8.16 5.70 3.42
C LYS A 146 -6.94 5.50 4.33
N PRO A 147 -7.07 4.71 5.41
CA PRO A 147 -5.94 4.45 6.29
C PRO A 147 -4.86 3.70 5.52
N MET A 148 -3.59 4.02 5.80
CA MET A 148 -2.47 3.34 5.15
C MET A 148 -2.26 1.91 5.69
N ILE A 149 -2.68 1.66 6.92
CA ILE A 149 -2.59 0.37 7.61
C ILE A 149 -3.98 -0.10 8.00
N GLN A 150 -4.23 -1.39 7.86
CA GLN A 150 -5.38 -2.09 8.40
C GLN A 150 -4.94 -3.16 9.40
N ARG A 151 -5.70 -3.30 10.48
CA ARG A 151 -5.54 -4.39 11.44
C ARG A 151 -6.34 -5.59 10.99
N LEU A 152 -5.68 -6.74 10.93
CA LEU A 152 -6.27 -8.06 10.76
C LEU A 152 -6.15 -8.82 12.09
N PHE A 153 -7.22 -9.49 12.50
CA PHE A 153 -7.20 -10.33 13.68
C PHE A 153 -6.53 -11.67 13.35
N GLY A 154 -5.60 -12.10 14.20
CA GLY A 154 -4.81 -13.31 14.03
C GLY A 154 -3.32 -13.04 14.22
N ASN A 155 -2.55 -14.11 14.44
CA ASN A 155 -1.11 -14.04 14.57
C ASN A 155 -0.42 -15.12 13.75
N LEU A 156 0.90 -15.05 13.70
CA LEU A 156 1.72 -16.01 12.96
C LEU A 156 2.08 -17.26 13.77
N GLY A 157 1.49 -17.43 14.96
CA GLY A 157 1.90 -18.47 15.91
C GLY A 157 3.32 -18.28 16.46
N ARG A 158 3.83 -17.04 16.44
CA ARG A 158 5.17 -16.65 16.88
C ARG A 158 5.10 -15.72 18.08
N SER A 159 6.13 -15.73 18.91
CA SER A 159 6.24 -14.86 20.10
C SER A 159 6.93 -13.53 19.79
N GLU A 160 7.76 -13.52 18.76
CA GLU A 160 8.52 -12.36 18.30
C GLU A 160 7.61 -11.36 17.56
N LEU A 161 7.97 -10.08 17.56
CA LEU A 161 7.43 -9.13 16.59
C LEU A 161 8.04 -9.41 15.23
N ALA A 162 7.18 -9.73 14.27
CA ALA A 162 7.59 -10.09 12.92
C ALA A 162 7.17 -9.02 11.93
N PHE A 163 8.14 -8.28 11.40
CA PHE A 163 7.93 -7.41 10.25
C PHE A 163 8.00 -8.24 8.97
N LEU A 164 6.91 -8.23 8.21
CA LEU A 164 6.80 -9.00 6.98
C LEU A 164 7.43 -8.23 5.83
N VAL A 165 8.36 -8.88 5.12
CA VAL A 165 9.03 -8.31 3.94
C VAL A 165 8.79 -9.22 2.73
N PRO A 166 8.47 -8.68 1.55
CA PRO A 166 8.36 -9.49 0.35
C PRO A 166 9.73 -10.02 -0.08
N PRO A 167 9.78 -11.13 -0.82
CA PRO A 167 11.03 -11.64 -1.37
C PRO A 167 11.64 -10.64 -2.35
N SER A 168 12.97 -10.65 -2.48
CA SER A 168 13.68 -9.76 -3.41
C SER A 168 13.35 -10.03 -4.88
N ALA A 169 12.97 -11.27 -5.21
CA ALA A 169 12.62 -11.69 -6.56
C ALA A 169 11.38 -12.61 -6.52
N PRO A 170 10.16 -12.04 -6.40
CA PRO A 170 8.93 -12.81 -6.47
C PRO A 170 8.80 -13.43 -7.87
N LYS A 171 8.35 -14.69 -7.92
CA LYS A 171 8.31 -15.46 -9.17
C LYS A 171 6.87 -15.61 -9.63
N LEU A 172 6.58 -15.05 -10.80
CA LEU A 172 5.35 -15.36 -11.52
C LEU A 172 5.55 -16.64 -12.34
N MET A 173 4.46 -17.31 -12.67
CA MET A 173 4.47 -18.42 -13.60
C MET A 173 5.17 -18.00 -14.91
N GLU A 174 6.15 -18.80 -15.33
CA GLU A 174 6.78 -18.65 -16.63
C GLU A 174 5.95 -19.45 -17.65
N TYR A 175 5.54 -18.79 -18.73
CA TYR A 175 4.92 -19.46 -19.86
C TYR A 175 5.97 -20.32 -20.57
N ASN A 176 5.69 -21.62 -20.72
CA ASN A 176 6.54 -22.53 -21.48
C ASN A 176 6.14 -22.48 -22.96
N PRO A 177 6.98 -21.96 -23.88
CA PRO A 177 6.64 -21.89 -25.30
C PRO A 177 6.50 -23.26 -25.97
N ALA A 178 6.95 -24.33 -25.30
CA ALA A 178 6.78 -25.71 -25.78
C ALA A 178 5.40 -26.29 -25.47
N ASP A 179 4.63 -25.66 -24.57
CA ASP A 179 3.25 -26.03 -24.32
C ASP A 179 2.40 -25.43 -25.44
N TRP A 180 1.89 -26.29 -26.34
CA TRP A 180 1.07 -25.90 -27.49
C TRP A 180 -0.33 -25.42 -27.10
N ASN A 181 -0.50 -24.77 -25.94
CA ASN A 181 -1.77 -24.22 -25.53
C ASN A 181 -2.15 -23.11 -26.52
N MET A 182 -3.12 -23.39 -27.38
CA MET A 182 -3.66 -22.41 -28.32
C MET A 182 -4.46 -21.37 -27.50
N ILE A 183 -3.83 -20.23 -27.25
CA ILE A 183 -4.44 -19.10 -26.56
C ILE A 183 -5.21 -18.27 -27.58
N ASN A 184 -6.52 -18.13 -27.39
CA ASN A 184 -7.39 -17.41 -28.32
C ASN A 184 -7.72 -16.03 -27.76
N HIS A 185 -7.12 -15.00 -28.34
CA HIS A 185 -7.39 -13.62 -27.98
C HIS A 185 -8.69 -13.11 -28.60
N GLU A 186 -9.78 -13.18 -27.85
CA GLU A 186 -11.08 -12.70 -28.30
C GLU A 186 -11.22 -11.17 -28.16
N PRO A 187 -11.84 -10.49 -29.15
CA PRO A 187 -12.11 -9.06 -29.05
C PRO A 187 -12.98 -8.70 -27.85
N PHE A 188 -12.81 -7.49 -27.32
CA PHE A 188 -13.64 -7.01 -26.23
C PHE A 188 -15.10 -6.83 -26.67
N ASP A 189 -16.01 -7.51 -25.96
CA ASP A 189 -17.45 -7.55 -26.24
C ASP A 189 -18.25 -6.35 -25.69
N GLY A 190 -17.59 -5.46 -24.92
CA GLY A 190 -18.23 -4.31 -24.29
C GLY A 190 -18.78 -4.58 -22.89
N THR A 191 -18.51 -5.74 -22.29
CA THR A 191 -19.03 -6.13 -20.97
C THR A 191 -17.92 -6.26 -19.93
N PHE A 192 -18.15 -5.64 -18.76
CA PHE A 192 -17.32 -5.88 -17.58
C PHE A 192 -17.92 -7.05 -16.82
N GLN A 193 -17.17 -8.13 -16.72
CA GLN A 193 -17.52 -9.34 -16.00
C GLN A 193 -16.35 -9.78 -15.13
N ASP A 194 -16.60 -10.69 -14.20
CA ASP A 194 -15.54 -11.37 -13.45
C ASP A 194 -15.26 -12.74 -14.07
N SER A 195 -14.20 -12.82 -14.87
CA SER A 195 -13.69 -14.08 -15.44
C SER A 195 -12.77 -14.83 -14.46
N PHE A 196 -12.45 -14.23 -13.30
CA PHE A 196 -11.39 -14.67 -12.38
C PHE A 196 -11.91 -15.05 -10.99
N GLN A 197 -13.18 -15.44 -10.86
CA GLN A 197 -13.87 -15.77 -9.61
C GLN A 197 -13.12 -16.77 -8.70
N GLY A 198 -12.35 -17.70 -9.28
CA GLY A 198 -11.54 -18.67 -8.54
C GLY A 198 -10.18 -18.16 -8.04
N THR A 199 -9.89 -16.86 -8.19
CA THR A 199 -8.61 -16.27 -7.77
C THR A 199 -8.61 -15.98 -6.27
N SER A 200 -7.54 -16.38 -5.60
CA SER A 200 -7.30 -16.16 -4.19
C SER A 200 -5.86 -15.74 -3.93
N LEU A 201 -5.66 -14.99 -2.84
CA LEU A 201 -4.35 -14.55 -2.37
C LEU A 201 -4.03 -15.29 -1.07
N HIS A 202 -2.84 -15.87 -0.99
CA HIS A 202 -2.38 -16.60 0.19
C HIS A 202 -1.06 -16.00 0.68
N LEU A 203 -1.02 -15.72 1.98
CA LEU A 203 0.20 -15.31 2.67
C LEU A 203 0.90 -16.58 3.17
N SER A 204 2.18 -16.72 2.84
CA SER A 204 3.05 -17.78 3.35
C SER A 204 4.43 -17.21 3.69
N PHE A 205 5.25 -18.00 4.37
CA PHE A 205 6.56 -17.58 4.88
C PHE A 205 7.65 -18.49 4.33
N THR A 206 8.83 -17.92 4.10
CA THR A 206 10.03 -18.71 3.84
C THR A 206 10.78 -18.96 5.15
N ASP A 207 11.87 -19.71 5.07
CA ASP A 207 12.77 -19.91 6.22
C ASP A 207 13.74 -18.72 6.43
N PHE A 208 13.64 -17.67 5.60
CA PHE A 208 14.51 -16.50 5.73
C PHE A 208 13.96 -15.55 6.79
N GLU A 209 14.75 -15.37 7.85
CA GLU A 209 14.53 -14.39 8.89
C GLU A 209 15.82 -13.63 9.22
N MET A 210 15.66 -12.37 9.63
CA MET A 210 16.77 -11.51 10.02
C MET A 210 16.43 -10.77 11.32
N PRO A 211 17.24 -10.87 12.37
CA PRO A 211 17.02 -10.11 13.59
C PRO A 211 17.18 -8.60 13.32
N VAL A 212 16.32 -7.80 13.93
CA VAL A 212 16.40 -6.34 13.90
C VAL A 212 17.14 -5.86 15.15
N ASP A 213 18.12 -4.98 14.98
CA ASP A 213 18.85 -4.41 16.12
C ASP A 213 18.00 -3.33 16.81
N ILE A 214 17.57 -3.64 18.02
CA ILE A 214 16.81 -2.76 18.91
C ILE A 214 17.70 -2.05 19.95
N GLY A 215 19.02 -2.16 19.85
CA GLY A 215 19.98 -1.46 20.70
C GLY A 215 20.13 -2.02 22.13
N VAL A 216 19.43 -3.11 22.45
CA VAL A 216 19.48 -3.74 23.79
C VAL A 216 20.59 -4.81 23.81
N ARG A 217 21.59 -4.61 24.67
CA ARG A 217 22.70 -5.57 24.84
C ARG A 217 22.36 -6.60 25.92
N GLY A 218 22.62 -7.88 25.63
CA GLY A 218 22.60 -8.96 26.63
C GLY A 218 21.32 -9.80 26.70
N LEU A 219 20.33 -9.53 25.84
CA LEU A 219 19.22 -10.46 25.62
C LEU A 219 19.71 -11.67 24.82
N ARG A 220 19.26 -12.87 25.22
CA ARG A 220 19.56 -14.12 24.50
C ARG A 220 18.52 -14.41 23.42
N ASP A 221 17.30 -13.92 23.59
CA ASP A 221 16.17 -14.18 22.70
C ASP A 221 16.01 -13.03 21.70
N THR A 222 15.81 -13.37 20.43
CA THR A 222 15.47 -12.40 19.39
C THR A 222 14.03 -11.96 19.56
N GLN A 223 13.82 -10.68 19.84
CA GLN A 223 12.47 -10.15 20.11
C GLN A 223 11.79 -9.57 18.87
N VAL A 224 12.60 -9.10 17.91
CA VAL A 224 12.12 -8.42 16.70
C VAL A 224 12.87 -8.97 15.48
N ILE A 225 12.11 -9.35 14.46
CA ILE A 225 12.63 -9.95 13.23
C ILE A 225 12.02 -9.33 11.98
N LEU A 226 12.78 -9.36 10.88
CA LEU A 226 12.26 -9.34 9.53
C LEU A 226 11.99 -10.78 9.10
N LEU A 227 10.78 -11.06 8.64
CA LEU A 227 10.35 -12.36 8.16
C LEU A 227 9.98 -12.27 6.68
N GLU A 228 10.68 -13.02 5.83
CA GLU A 228 10.36 -13.05 4.42
C GLU A 228 9.00 -13.75 4.19
N SER A 229 8.12 -13.03 3.50
CA SER A 229 6.72 -13.36 3.35
C SER A 229 6.33 -13.32 1.88
N LEU A 230 5.74 -14.41 1.40
CA LEU A 230 5.27 -14.59 0.04
C LEU A 230 3.77 -14.29 -0.02
N ILE A 231 3.38 -13.41 -0.94
CA ILE A 231 1.97 -13.24 -1.32
C ILE A 231 1.79 -14.00 -2.63
N SER A 232 1.26 -15.22 -2.52
CA SER A 232 1.03 -16.10 -3.64
C SER A 232 -0.39 -15.95 -4.19
N VAL A 233 -0.50 -15.96 -5.51
CA VAL A 233 -1.75 -15.97 -6.25
C VAL A 233 -2.06 -17.40 -6.64
N ASP A 234 -3.26 -17.85 -6.29
CA ASP A 234 -3.81 -19.14 -6.73
C ASP A 234 -5.09 -18.88 -7.53
N HIS A 235 -5.24 -19.56 -8.66
CA HIS A 235 -6.46 -19.54 -9.44
C HIS A 235 -6.99 -20.95 -9.65
N CYS A 236 -8.15 -21.24 -9.06
CA CYS A 236 -8.81 -22.55 -9.13
C CYS A 236 -7.91 -23.72 -8.68
N GLY A 237 -7.09 -23.53 -7.64
CA GLY A 237 -6.16 -24.53 -7.11
C GLY A 237 -4.86 -24.67 -7.92
N LYS A 238 -4.59 -23.76 -8.86
CA LYS A 238 -3.33 -23.67 -9.58
C LYS A 238 -2.57 -22.42 -9.16
N SER A 239 -1.32 -22.61 -8.75
CA SER A 239 -0.41 -21.51 -8.45
C SER A 239 -0.13 -20.69 -9.72
N VAL A 240 -0.42 -19.40 -9.65
CA VAL A 240 -0.11 -18.39 -10.67
C VAL A 240 1.25 -17.75 -10.38
N GLY A 241 1.66 -17.71 -9.11
CA GLY A 241 2.97 -17.25 -8.65
C GLY A 241 2.88 -16.17 -7.58
N ASP A 242 4.02 -15.57 -7.23
CA ASP A 242 4.17 -14.59 -6.16
C ASP A 242 4.14 -13.16 -6.72
N ILE A 243 3.47 -12.27 -5.99
CA ILE A 243 3.32 -10.87 -6.37
C ILE A 243 4.01 -9.91 -5.39
N ASN A 244 4.61 -8.84 -5.93
CA ASN A 244 5.05 -7.69 -5.15
C ASN A 244 4.03 -6.54 -5.22
N VAL A 245 3.28 -6.37 -4.15
CA VAL A 245 2.25 -5.33 -4.06
C VAL A 245 2.84 -3.93 -3.85
N ILE A 246 4.04 -3.78 -3.28
CA ILE A 246 4.63 -2.44 -3.07
C ILE A 246 4.91 -1.75 -4.40
N SER A 247 5.47 -2.49 -5.37
CA SER A 247 5.82 -1.92 -6.68
C SER A 247 4.62 -1.36 -7.45
N LEU A 248 3.42 -1.88 -7.15
CA LEU A 248 2.18 -1.48 -7.81
C LEU A 248 1.92 0.03 -7.67
N PHE A 249 2.01 0.56 -6.45
CA PHE A 249 1.63 1.95 -6.15
C PHE A 249 2.60 2.99 -6.71
N ASN A 250 3.83 2.56 -7.01
CA ASN A 250 4.84 3.44 -7.59
C ASN A 250 4.79 3.47 -9.13
N SER A 251 4.16 2.47 -9.76
CA SER A 251 4.32 2.25 -11.21
C SER A 251 3.00 2.18 -11.99
N ALA A 252 1.94 1.63 -11.40
CA ALA A 252 0.66 1.55 -12.08
C ALA A 252 -0.05 2.91 -12.06
N ARG A 253 -0.75 3.21 -13.15
CA ARG A 253 -1.69 4.32 -13.14
C ARG A 253 -3.02 3.81 -12.59
N ILE A 254 -3.50 4.45 -11.53
CA ILE A 254 -4.74 4.06 -10.86
C ILE A 254 -5.76 5.19 -10.99
N ILE A 255 -6.95 4.88 -11.48
CA ILE A 255 -8.10 5.79 -11.51
C ILE A 255 -9.03 5.37 -10.38
N SER A 256 -9.15 6.20 -9.34
CA SER A 256 -9.86 5.86 -8.12
C SER A 256 -11.39 6.02 -8.20
N GLN A 257 -11.91 6.79 -9.17
CA GLN A 257 -13.33 7.07 -9.32
C GLN A 257 -13.74 7.34 -10.77
N CYS A 258 -14.89 6.80 -11.15
CA CYS A 258 -15.58 7.17 -12.38
C CYS A 258 -16.27 8.53 -12.19
N LYS A 259 -15.97 9.51 -13.05
CA LYS A 259 -16.60 10.85 -13.06
C LYS A 259 -17.67 10.99 -14.13
N HIS A 260 -17.98 9.92 -14.86
CA HIS A 260 -18.97 9.94 -15.92
C HIS A 260 -20.37 9.81 -15.35
N ARG A 261 -21.30 10.61 -15.88
CA ARG A 261 -22.73 10.41 -15.61
C ARG A 261 -23.13 9.12 -16.33
N SER A 262 -23.79 8.20 -15.64
CA SER A 262 -24.23 6.93 -16.23
C SER A 262 -25.11 7.20 -17.45
N VAL A 263 -24.55 7.08 -18.64
CA VAL A 263 -25.30 7.16 -19.89
C VAL A 263 -25.15 5.83 -20.60
N SER A 264 -26.24 5.07 -20.48
CA SER A 264 -26.76 4.06 -21.39
C SER A 264 -25.87 3.68 -22.58
N GLN A 265 -25.45 2.40 -22.57
CA GLN A 265 -25.23 1.50 -23.70
C GLN A 265 -25.32 2.13 -25.10
N ALA A 266 -24.38 2.97 -25.48
CA ALA A 266 -24.07 3.16 -26.88
C ALA A 266 -23.13 2.01 -27.27
N LYS A 267 -23.70 0.92 -27.82
CA LYS A 267 -22.95 -0.02 -28.65
C LYS A 267 -22.28 0.81 -29.75
N SER A 268 -21.05 1.23 -29.54
CA SER A 268 -20.23 1.85 -30.57
C SER A 268 -18.95 1.06 -30.70
N SER A 269 -18.94 0.21 -31.73
CA SER A 269 -17.95 0.03 -32.81
C SER A 269 -16.54 0.67 -32.69
N SER A 270 -16.01 0.80 -31.48
CA SER A 270 -14.66 1.27 -31.17
C SER A 270 -13.82 0.20 -30.46
N GLY A 271 -14.39 -1.01 -30.27
CA GLY A 271 -13.75 -2.15 -29.60
C GLY A 271 -12.73 -2.92 -30.45
N ASN A 272 -12.36 -2.46 -31.65
CA ASN A 272 -11.46 -3.23 -32.50
C ASN A 272 -10.03 -3.33 -31.97
N ASP A 273 -9.63 -2.48 -31.01
CA ASP A 273 -8.27 -2.45 -30.47
C ASP A 273 -8.12 -2.95 -29.02
N LEU A 274 -9.20 -3.47 -28.43
CA LEU A 274 -9.14 -4.12 -27.11
C LEU A 274 -9.38 -5.62 -27.27
N VAL A 275 -8.58 -6.40 -26.55
CA VAL A 275 -8.71 -7.85 -26.45
C VAL A 275 -9.08 -8.18 -25.02
N SER A 276 -10.07 -9.06 -24.83
CA SER A 276 -10.41 -9.55 -23.50
C SER A 276 -9.32 -10.51 -23.00
N LEU A 277 -8.93 -10.38 -21.74
CA LEU A 277 -8.13 -11.36 -21.01
C LEU A 277 -9.02 -11.96 -19.92
N ASP A 278 -9.43 -13.21 -20.12
CA ASP A 278 -10.36 -13.96 -19.29
C ASP A 278 -9.72 -15.13 -18.56
N CYS A 279 -8.48 -15.49 -18.92
CA CYS A 279 -7.69 -16.45 -18.17
C CYS A 279 -6.26 -15.94 -17.92
N TRP A 280 -5.55 -16.59 -17.00
CA TRP A 280 -4.18 -16.21 -16.66
C TRP A 280 -3.20 -16.52 -17.80
N GLU A 281 -3.47 -17.53 -18.62
CA GLU A 281 -2.67 -17.86 -19.79
C GLU A 281 -2.67 -16.71 -20.80
N GLU A 282 -3.82 -16.09 -21.08
CA GLU A 282 -3.94 -14.89 -21.92
C GLU A 282 -3.24 -13.67 -21.31
N PHE A 283 -3.18 -13.59 -19.98
CA PHE A 283 -2.41 -12.55 -19.30
C PHE A 283 -0.89 -12.78 -19.42
N PHE A 284 -0.45 -14.04 -19.43
CA PHE A 284 0.96 -14.38 -19.59
C PHE A 284 1.45 -14.25 -21.03
N ASP A 285 0.63 -14.64 -22.00
CA ASP A 285 0.84 -14.45 -23.44
C ASP A 285 -0.01 -13.27 -23.93
N LEU A 286 0.52 -12.05 -23.82
CA LEU A 286 -0.26 -10.86 -24.13
C LEU A 286 -0.57 -10.73 -25.62
N PRO A 287 -1.77 -10.23 -25.98
CA PRO A 287 -2.07 -9.85 -27.35
C PRO A 287 -1.18 -8.68 -27.81
N ALA A 288 -1.02 -8.54 -29.13
CA ALA A 288 -0.33 -7.38 -29.71
C ALA A 288 -1.04 -6.03 -29.47
N LYS A 289 -2.31 -6.08 -29.04
CA LYS A 289 -3.15 -4.93 -28.70
C LYS A 289 -3.29 -4.81 -27.19
N THR A 290 -3.91 -3.74 -26.71
CA THR A 290 -4.16 -3.58 -25.27
C THR A 290 -5.09 -4.70 -24.76
N GLY A 291 -4.60 -5.47 -23.80
CA GLY A 291 -5.38 -6.49 -23.11
C GLY A 291 -6.24 -5.90 -21.99
N LEU A 292 -7.49 -6.30 -21.92
CA LEU A 292 -8.44 -5.92 -20.88
C LEU A 292 -8.66 -7.09 -19.93
N PHE A 293 -8.05 -7.04 -18.75
CA PHE A 293 -8.20 -8.04 -17.70
C PHE A 293 -9.56 -7.86 -17.00
N ARG A 294 -10.49 -8.78 -17.25
CA ARG A 294 -11.89 -8.69 -16.80
C ARG A 294 -12.11 -9.35 -15.45
N ALA A 295 -11.91 -8.59 -14.37
CA ALA A 295 -12.04 -9.04 -12.99
C ALA A 295 -13.00 -8.14 -12.20
N HIS A 296 -14.11 -7.77 -12.82
CA HIS A 296 -15.01 -6.74 -12.31
C HIS A 296 -15.63 -7.16 -10.97
N GLY A 297 -15.38 -6.36 -9.93
CA GLY A 297 -15.87 -6.64 -8.56
C GLY A 297 -15.04 -7.68 -7.80
N ASN A 298 -13.94 -8.17 -8.37
CA ASN A 298 -13.03 -9.12 -7.74
C ASN A 298 -11.72 -8.43 -7.39
N TRP A 299 -11.66 -7.89 -6.17
CA TRP A 299 -10.50 -7.11 -5.73
C TRP A 299 -9.22 -7.94 -5.66
N GLN A 300 -9.31 -9.23 -5.31
CA GLN A 300 -8.15 -10.13 -5.26
C GLN A 300 -7.54 -10.32 -6.65
N ALA A 301 -8.37 -10.63 -7.65
CA ALA A 301 -7.91 -10.80 -9.03
C ALA A 301 -7.38 -9.49 -9.61
N ARG A 302 -8.03 -8.35 -9.32
CA ARG A 302 -7.57 -7.04 -9.76
C ARG A 302 -6.23 -6.65 -9.11
N LEU A 303 -6.05 -6.90 -7.81
CA LEU A 303 -4.78 -6.68 -7.11
C LEU A 303 -3.68 -7.59 -7.67
N ALA A 304 -3.97 -8.88 -7.84
CA ALA A 304 -3.04 -9.86 -8.39
C ALA A 304 -2.55 -9.47 -9.78
N ALA A 305 -3.48 -9.18 -10.71
CA ALA A 305 -3.14 -8.79 -12.07
C ALA A 305 -2.38 -7.45 -12.11
N ALA A 306 -2.73 -6.50 -11.25
CA ALA A 306 -2.07 -5.20 -11.20
C ALA A 306 -0.63 -5.33 -10.72
N ALA A 307 -0.41 -6.06 -9.62
CA ALA A 307 0.92 -6.31 -9.10
C ALA A 307 1.76 -7.14 -10.09
N ALA A 308 1.19 -8.22 -10.64
CA ALA A 308 1.87 -9.09 -11.59
C ALA A 308 2.27 -8.35 -12.88
N SER A 309 1.41 -7.45 -13.37
CA SER A 309 1.69 -6.68 -14.60
C SER A 309 2.82 -5.68 -14.40
N VAL A 310 2.81 -4.95 -13.30
CA VAL A 310 3.91 -4.05 -12.93
C VAL A 310 5.21 -4.82 -12.72
N GLN A 311 5.17 -5.98 -12.05
CA GLN A 311 6.34 -6.83 -11.81
C GLN A 311 6.96 -7.35 -13.12
N ARG A 312 6.15 -7.53 -14.17
CA ARG A 312 6.63 -7.88 -15.53
C ARG A 312 7.07 -6.67 -16.36
N GLY A 313 7.07 -5.47 -15.79
CA GLY A 313 7.45 -4.23 -16.48
C GLY A 313 6.40 -3.71 -17.46
N MET A 314 5.14 -4.14 -17.32
CA MET A 314 4.04 -3.72 -18.20
C MET A 314 3.52 -2.33 -17.81
N LYS A 315 3.06 -1.57 -18.80
CA LYS A 315 2.30 -0.33 -18.60
C LYS A 315 0.87 -0.68 -18.18
N THR A 316 0.61 -0.61 -16.89
CA THR A 316 -0.67 -1.01 -16.30
C THR A 316 -1.57 0.19 -15.98
N LEU A 317 -2.85 0.07 -16.34
CA LEU A 317 -3.92 0.96 -15.90
C LEU A 317 -4.95 0.18 -15.07
N VAL A 318 -5.23 0.65 -13.86
CA VAL A 318 -6.34 0.13 -13.04
C VAL A 318 -7.50 1.11 -13.10
N LEU A 319 -8.65 0.64 -13.59
CA LEU A 319 -9.89 1.39 -13.58
C LEU A 319 -10.65 1.19 -12.26
N PRO A 320 -11.54 2.12 -11.86
CA PRO A 320 -12.30 1.98 -10.62
C PRO A 320 -13.34 0.87 -10.72
N GLN A 321 -13.80 0.32 -9.58
CA GLN A 321 -14.86 -0.70 -9.57
C GLN A 321 -16.14 -0.25 -10.30
N ASN A 322 -16.46 1.04 -10.25
CA ASN A 322 -17.62 1.61 -10.94
C ASN A 322 -17.29 2.15 -12.34
N ALA A 323 -16.25 1.60 -12.99
CA ALA A 323 -15.86 2.01 -14.33
C ALA A 323 -17.01 1.82 -15.33
N CYS A 324 -17.04 2.70 -16.33
CA CYS A 324 -17.97 2.60 -17.46
C CYS A 324 -17.20 2.53 -18.79
N LEU A 325 -17.90 2.26 -19.89
CA LEU A 325 -17.29 2.27 -21.22
C LEU A 325 -16.66 3.62 -21.58
N ASP A 326 -17.15 4.73 -21.02
CA ASP A 326 -16.53 6.04 -21.23
C ASP A 326 -15.22 6.23 -20.46
N CYS A 327 -15.03 5.53 -19.32
CA CYS A 327 -13.72 5.44 -18.66
C CYS A 327 -12.68 4.81 -19.58
N LEU A 328 -13.06 3.73 -20.28
CA LEU A 328 -12.21 3.10 -21.28
C LEU A 328 -11.95 4.00 -22.48
N ARG A 329 -12.96 4.71 -23.01
CA ARG A 329 -12.76 5.65 -24.13
C ARG A 329 -11.83 6.82 -23.76
N HIS A 330 -11.95 7.35 -22.54
CA HIS A 330 -11.08 8.42 -22.05
C HIS A 330 -9.61 8.01 -21.97
N MET A 331 -9.30 6.73 -21.81
CA MET A 331 -7.93 6.21 -21.86
C MET A 331 -7.23 6.57 -23.19
N TYR A 332 -7.93 6.39 -24.32
CA TYR A 332 -7.40 6.65 -25.65
C TYR A 332 -7.13 8.15 -25.89
N VAL A 333 -8.04 9.02 -25.44
CA VAL A 333 -7.91 10.48 -25.60
C VAL A 333 -6.74 11.04 -24.80
N LEU A 334 -6.44 10.47 -23.63
CA LEU A 334 -5.33 10.91 -22.77
C LEU A 334 -3.96 10.48 -23.32
N ASN A 335 -3.90 9.40 -24.10
CA ASN A 335 -2.68 8.97 -24.76
C ASN A 335 -2.36 9.82 -26.01
N ASP A 336 -3.39 10.22 -26.76
CA ASP A 336 -3.23 10.99 -28.01
C ASP A 336 -2.83 12.47 -27.79
N LYS A 337 -3.15 13.05 -26.62
CA LYS A 337 -2.68 14.41 -26.28
C LYS A 337 -1.19 14.48 -25.90
N ARG A 338 -0.55 13.36 -25.56
CA ARG A 338 0.87 13.30 -25.17
C ARG A 338 1.81 13.05 -26.36
N THR A 339 1.30 12.52 -27.48
CA THR A 339 2.07 12.24 -28.69
C THR A 339 2.38 13.49 -29.51
N CYS A 340 1.60 14.57 -29.36
CA CYS A 340 1.89 15.85 -30.01
C CYS A 340 3.10 16.63 -29.45
N SER A 341 3.74 16.16 -28.36
CA SER A 341 4.87 16.87 -27.73
C SER A 341 6.22 16.14 -27.75
N ARG A 342 6.32 14.93 -28.33
CA ARG A 342 7.60 14.21 -28.46
C ARG A 342 7.76 13.58 -29.84
N SER A 343 8.90 13.90 -30.45
CA SER A 343 9.32 13.52 -31.81
C SER A 343 9.28 12.01 -32.07
N HIS A 344 8.83 11.68 -33.29
CA HIS A 344 8.87 10.38 -33.95
C HIS A 344 10.10 9.52 -33.64
N ARG A 345 9.90 8.47 -32.84
CA ARG A 345 10.32 7.07 -33.03
C ARG A 345 9.74 6.30 -31.82
N ASP A 346 9.12 5.15 -32.08
CA ASP A 346 8.40 4.27 -31.14
C ASP A 346 6.92 4.62 -30.91
N ALA A 347 6.11 4.38 -31.95
CA ALA A 347 4.65 4.41 -31.88
C ALA A 347 4.09 3.13 -31.22
N GLN A 348 4.19 3.06 -29.90
CA GLN A 348 3.41 2.13 -29.06
C GLN A 348 2.84 2.92 -27.88
N THR A 349 1.80 3.69 -28.17
CA THR A 349 1.25 4.74 -27.29
C THR A 349 -0.03 4.28 -26.58
N GLY A 350 -0.02 3.04 -26.08
CA GLY A 350 -1.10 2.39 -25.32
C GLY A 350 -0.63 1.86 -23.96
N TYR A 351 -1.58 1.46 -23.11
CA TYR A 351 -1.29 0.57 -21.97
C TYR A 351 -1.19 -0.85 -22.49
N ASP A 352 -0.34 -1.67 -21.88
CA ASP A 352 -0.25 -3.09 -22.25
C ASP A 352 -1.45 -3.84 -21.68
N VAL A 353 -1.80 -3.53 -20.42
CA VAL A 353 -2.92 -4.14 -19.69
C VAL A 353 -3.77 -3.07 -19.01
N VAL A 354 -5.09 -3.21 -19.15
CA VAL A 354 -6.10 -2.44 -18.41
C VAL A 354 -6.88 -3.40 -17.54
N ILE A 355 -7.03 -3.08 -16.26
CA ILE A 355 -7.69 -3.93 -15.27
C ILE A 355 -9.04 -3.30 -14.92
N VAL A 356 -10.12 -4.06 -15.15
CA VAL A 356 -11.51 -3.64 -14.91
C VAL A 356 -12.23 -4.53 -13.90
#